data_AF-E8ZGW9-F1
#
_entry.id   AF-E8ZGW9-F1
#
_cell.length_a   1.000
_cell.length_b   1.000
_cell.length_c   1.000
_cell.angle_alpha   90.00
_cell.angle_beta   90.00
_cell.angle_gamma   90.00
#
_symmetry.space_group_name_H-M   'P 1'
#
loop_
_entity.id
_entity.type
_entity.pdbx_description
1 polymer ?
#
loop_
_entity_poly.entity_id
_entity_poly.type
_entity_poly.pdbx_seq_one_letter_code
_entity_poly.pdbx_strand_id
1 'polypeptide(L)'
;MESSIEGLYKSATKWCVVPRKAEEFVSGLLGVDTTNTNDTNAWQHNIDEYKKTKKNGDNKYEWSDVSFQNDGGTEDLKKLKEGCKTRRDKLTYDVEFDSAISEISKWCLEKKP
;
A
#
# COMPACT_ATOMS: atom_id res chain seq x y z
N MET A 1 14.30 -23.91 36.32
CA MET A 1 13.32 -22.81 36.42
C MET A 1 13.66 -21.64 35.48
N GLU A 2 14.93 -21.37 35.19
CA GLU A 2 15.35 -20.29 34.26
C GLU A 2 14.98 -20.52 32.78
N SER A 3 15.08 -21.76 32.28
CA SER A 3 14.76 -22.10 30.88
C SER A 3 13.30 -21.77 30.47
N SER A 4 12.35 -21.86 31.40
CA SER A 4 10.94 -21.57 31.13
C SER A 4 10.65 -20.08 31.01
N ILE A 5 11.39 -19.23 31.72
CA ILE A 5 11.23 -17.77 31.68
C ILE A 5 11.82 -17.22 30.37
N GLU A 6 12.94 -17.76 29.90
CA GLU A 6 13.56 -17.31 28.64
C GLU A 6 12.69 -17.61 27.41
N GLY A 7 12.04 -18.78 27.39
CA GLY A 7 11.08 -19.16 26.34
C GLY A 7 9.80 -18.30 26.36
N LEU A 8 9.29 -17.98 27.56
CA LEU A 8 8.15 -17.06 27.74
C LEU A 8 8.53 -15.63 27.37
N TYR A 9 9.73 -15.17 27.71
CA TYR A 9 10.22 -13.84 27.37
C TYR A 9 10.38 -13.67 25.85
N LYS A 10 11.00 -14.64 25.16
CA LYS A 10 11.07 -14.66 23.68
C LYS A 10 9.68 -14.69 23.03
N SER A 11 8.74 -15.41 23.61
CA SER A 11 7.36 -15.47 23.11
C SER A 11 6.62 -14.16 23.35
N ALA A 12 6.79 -13.52 24.51
CA ALA A 12 6.16 -12.25 24.85
C ALA A 12 6.77 -11.08 24.05
N THR A 13 8.09 -11.03 23.88
CA THR A 13 8.75 -9.97 23.11
C THR A 13 8.41 -10.00 21.62
N LYS A 14 8.02 -11.16 21.08
CA LYS A 14 7.45 -11.26 19.72
C LYS A 14 6.15 -10.44 19.56
N TRP A 15 5.40 -10.25 20.64
CA TRP A 15 4.15 -9.46 20.68
C TRP A 15 4.33 -8.07 21.32
N CYS A 16 5.50 -7.79 21.91
CA CYS A 16 5.86 -6.46 22.44
C CYS A 16 6.57 -5.57 21.41
N VAL A 17 6.52 -5.90 20.11
CA VAL A 17 6.98 -4.99 19.07
C VAL A 17 5.91 -3.92 18.84
N VAL A 18 6.30 -2.65 18.94
CA VAL A 18 5.42 -1.53 18.59
C VAL A 18 5.00 -1.73 17.13
N PRO A 19 3.70 -1.89 16.83
CA PRO A 19 3.25 -2.07 15.46
C PRO A 19 3.69 -0.87 14.63
N ARG A 20 4.43 -1.14 13.56
CA ARG A 20 4.84 -0.13 12.60
C ARG A 20 4.05 -0.31 11.33
N LYS A 21 3.73 0.79 10.66
CA LYS A 21 3.02 0.79 9.39
C LYS A 21 3.97 0.44 8.25
N ALA A 22 3.45 -0.19 7.20
CA ALA A 22 4.20 -0.55 6.00
C ALA A 22 4.85 0.69 5.34
N GLU A 23 4.19 1.85 5.41
CA GLU A 23 4.74 3.12 4.90
C GLU A 23 6.05 3.53 5.57
N GLU A 24 6.32 3.11 6.80
CA GLU A 24 7.55 3.46 7.52
C GLU A 24 8.79 2.74 6.99
N PHE A 25 8.60 1.76 6.09
CA PHE A 25 9.66 0.95 5.50
C PHE A 25 9.93 1.31 4.03
N VAL A 26 9.20 2.29 3.48
CA VAL A 26 9.29 2.68 2.06
C VAL A 26 9.44 4.19 1.94
N SER A 27 10.50 4.63 1.25
CA SER A 27 10.77 6.05 1.00
C SER A 27 10.21 6.53 -0.34
N GLY A 28 9.87 7.81 -0.46
CA GLY A 28 9.42 8.42 -1.72
C GLY A 28 7.93 8.22 -2.03
N LEU A 29 7.13 7.96 -0.97
CA LEU A 29 5.69 7.80 -1.07
C LEU A 29 5.01 9.12 -1.43
N LEU A 30 4.11 9.07 -2.42
CA LEU A 30 3.21 10.16 -2.75
C LEU A 30 2.15 10.35 -1.65
N GLY A 31 1.58 11.56 -1.58
CA GLY A 31 0.46 11.86 -0.69
C GLY A 31 -0.82 11.10 -1.07
N VAL A 32 -1.49 10.49 -0.09
CA VAL A 32 -2.71 9.68 -0.28
C VAL A 32 -3.99 10.39 0.18
N ASP A 33 -3.94 11.70 0.43
CA ASP A 33 -5.13 12.50 0.68
C ASP A 33 -5.97 12.56 -0.60
N THR A 34 -7.14 11.93 -0.56
CA THR A 34 -8.10 11.83 -1.67
C THR A 34 -8.75 13.17 -2.01
N THR A 35 -8.67 14.16 -1.11
CA THR A 35 -9.20 15.50 -1.35
C THR A 35 -8.19 16.42 -2.04
N ASN A 36 -6.91 16.07 -2.01
CA ASN A 36 -5.87 16.80 -2.72
C ASN A 36 -5.91 16.45 -4.22
N THR A 37 -6.14 17.46 -5.06
CA THR A 37 -6.13 17.32 -6.53
C THR A 37 -4.91 17.99 -7.18
N ASN A 38 -4.12 18.75 -6.42
CA ASN A 38 -2.96 19.48 -6.92
C ASN A 38 -1.76 18.57 -7.25
N ASP A 39 -1.80 17.32 -6.82
CA ASP A 39 -0.75 16.31 -7.03
C ASP A 39 -1.06 15.34 -8.18
N THR A 40 -2.11 15.60 -8.97
CA THR A 40 -2.52 14.72 -10.08
C THR A 40 -1.38 14.42 -11.04
N ASN A 41 -0.57 15.43 -11.40
CA ASN A 41 0.57 15.24 -12.31
C ASN A 41 1.64 14.31 -11.73
N ALA A 42 1.86 14.32 -10.41
CA ALA A 42 2.83 13.47 -9.75
C ALA A 42 2.35 12.00 -9.68
N TRP A 43 1.05 11.77 -9.77
CA TRP A 43 0.42 10.44 -9.78
C TRP A 43 0.18 9.87 -11.18
N GLN A 44 0.24 10.69 -12.22
CA GLN A 44 -0.21 10.30 -13.56
C GLN A 44 0.50 9.05 -14.07
N HIS A 45 1.81 8.90 -13.84
CA HIS A 45 2.55 7.70 -14.26
C HIS A 45 2.05 6.44 -13.55
N ASN A 46 1.72 6.52 -12.26
CA ASN A 46 1.18 5.39 -11.51
C ASN A 46 -0.19 4.98 -12.05
N ILE A 47 -1.06 5.96 -12.35
CA ILE A 47 -2.38 5.70 -12.94
C ILE A 47 -2.24 5.01 -14.30
N ASP A 48 -1.36 5.53 -15.15
CA ASP A 48 -1.16 5.02 -16.52
C ASP A 48 -0.60 3.60 -16.51
N GLU A 49 0.35 3.30 -15.64
CA GLU A 49 0.88 1.93 -15.49
C GLU A 49 -0.15 1.00 -14.84
N TYR A 50 -0.88 1.47 -13.82
CA TYR A 50 -1.89 0.66 -13.15
C TYR A 50 -3.02 0.26 -14.09
N LYS A 51 -3.42 1.13 -15.02
CA LYS A 51 -4.41 0.83 -16.08
C LYS A 51 -4.04 -0.40 -16.91
N LYS A 52 -2.75 -0.61 -17.16
CA LYS A 52 -2.25 -1.76 -17.94
C LYS A 52 -2.38 -3.08 -17.22
N THR A 53 -2.65 -3.08 -15.91
CA THR A 53 -2.86 -4.29 -15.12
C THR A 53 -4.26 -4.89 -15.28
N LYS A 54 -5.15 -4.23 -16.02
CA LYS A 54 -6.50 -4.71 -16.27
C LYS A 54 -6.44 -6.12 -16.88
N LYS A 55 -7.09 -7.08 -16.20
CA LYS A 55 -7.17 -8.47 -16.66
C LYS A 55 -8.22 -8.57 -17.76
N ASN A 56 -7.89 -9.27 -18.84
CA ASN A 56 -8.78 -9.43 -20.00
C ASN A 56 -10.14 -10.03 -19.56
N GLY A 57 -11.24 -9.37 -19.94
CA GLY A 57 -12.60 -9.88 -19.78
C GLY A 57 -13.34 -9.45 -18.50
N ASP A 58 -12.69 -8.77 -17.55
CA ASP A 58 -13.31 -8.29 -16.29
C ASP A 58 -12.85 -6.84 -15.95
N ASN A 59 -13.59 -6.14 -15.08
CA ASN A 59 -13.12 -4.89 -14.44
C ASN A 59 -12.15 -5.15 -13.28
N LYS A 60 -11.35 -6.22 -13.37
CA LYS A 60 -10.38 -6.62 -12.36
C LYS A 60 -9.00 -6.12 -12.74
N TYR A 61 -8.32 -5.53 -11.76
CA TYR A 61 -6.95 -5.03 -11.88
C TYR A 61 -5.99 -5.91 -11.08
N GLU A 62 -4.73 -5.49 -10.95
CA GLU A 62 -3.76 -6.18 -10.09
C GLU A 62 -4.26 -6.26 -8.64
N TRP A 63 -4.82 -5.18 -8.12
CA TRP A 63 -5.50 -5.19 -6.83
C TRP A 63 -6.98 -5.46 -7.01
N SER A 64 -7.52 -6.38 -6.23
CA SER A 64 -8.94 -6.75 -6.29
C SER A 64 -9.87 -5.69 -5.71
N ASP A 65 -9.37 -4.85 -4.82
CA ASP A 65 -10.09 -3.77 -4.11
C ASP A 65 -10.01 -2.42 -4.84
N VAL A 66 -9.19 -2.31 -5.90
CA VAL A 66 -9.08 -1.09 -6.71
C VAL A 66 -9.48 -1.40 -8.14
N SER A 67 -10.54 -0.73 -8.58
CA SER A 67 -11.02 -0.81 -9.95
C SER A 67 -11.19 0.59 -10.52
N PHE A 68 -10.67 0.80 -11.72
CA PHE A 68 -10.94 2.03 -12.47
C PHE A 68 -12.23 1.87 -13.26
N GLN A 69 -13.11 2.86 -13.13
CA GLN A 69 -14.31 2.97 -13.96
C GLN A 69 -13.92 3.79 -15.21
N ASN A 70 -14.73 3.80 -16.27
CA ASN A 70 -14.44 4.60 -17.46
C ASN A 70 -14.64 6.12 -17.22
N ASP A 71 -14.52 6.59 -15.99
CA ASP A 71 -15.10 7.83 -15.47
C ASP A 71 -14.09 9.00 -15.49
N GLY A 72 -12.87 8.78 -15.99
CA GLY A 72 -11.83 9.79 -16.15
C GLY A 72 -10.78 9.82 -15.03
N GLY A 73 -9.74 10.66 -15.21
CA GLY A 73 -8.51 10.60 -14.41
C GLY A 73 -8.67 10.92 -12.91
N THR A 74 -9.67 11.73 -12.52
CA THR A 74 -9.84 12.17 -11.13
C THR A 74 -10.37 11.06 -10.22
N GLU A 75 -11.35 10.27 -10.67
CA GLU A 75 -11.88 9.16 -9.87
C GLU A 75 -10.87 8.02 -9.80
N ASP A 76 -10.18 7.72 -10.90
CA ASP A 76 -9.06 6.76 -10.93
C ASP A 76 -7.96 7.13 -9.93
N LEU A 77 -7.57 8.42 -9.88
CA LEU A 77 -6.62 8.95 -8.91
C LEU A 77 -7.09 8.69 -7.48
N LYS A 78 -8.35 9.01 -7.18
CA LYS A 78 -8.94 8.81 -5.86
C LYS A 78 -8.90 7.33 -5.45
N LYS A 79 -9.30 6.43 -6.36
CA LYS A 79 -9.28 4.98 -6.12
C LYS A 79 -7.86 4.46 -5.87
N LEU A 80 -6.89 4.94 -6.65
CA LEU A 80 -5.50 4.54 -6.47
C LEU A 80 -4.94 5.06 -5.12
N LYS A 81 -5.26 6.30 -4.74
CA LYS A 81 -4.91 6.88 -3.43
C LYS A 81 -5.53 6.08 -2.27
N GLU A 82 -6.81 5.71 -2.38
CA GLU A 82 -7.49 4.85 -1.41
C GLU A 82 -6.79 3.49 -1.28
N GLY A 83 -6.47 2.84 -2.40
CA GLY A 83 -5.74 1.57 -2.41
C GLY A 83 -4.36 1.67 -1.77
N CYS A 84 -3.62 2.73 -2.08
CA CYS A 84 -2.33 3.02 -1.47
C CYS A 84 -2.45 3.26 0.04
N LYS A 85 -3.46 4.01 0.50
CA LYS A 85 -3.71 4.25 1.93
C LYS A 85 -3.96 2.93 2.67
N THR A 86 -4.84 2.08 2.16
CA THR A 86 -5.14 0.77 2.75
C THR A 86 -3.88 -0.08 2.97
N ARG A 87 -2.96 -0.07 2.00
CA ARG A 87 -1.70 -0.83 2.08
C ARG A 87 -0.68 -0.17 3.00
N ARG A 88 -0.56 1.15 2.95
CA ARG A 88 0.31 1.93 3.85
C ARG A 88 -0.05 1.73 5.32
N ASP A 89 -1.34 1.58 5.62
CA ASP A 89 -1.86 1.40 6.98
C ASP A 89 -1.66 -0.02 7.54
N LYS A 90 -1.19 -0.98 6.73
CA LYS A 90 -0.88 -2.35 7.19
C LYS A 90 0.24 -2.34 8.22
N LEU A 91 0.02 -3.06 9.31
CA LEU A 91 0.94 -3.13 10.44
C LEU A 91 1.82 -4.36 10.35
N THR A 92 2.98 -4.33 11.02
CA THR A 92 3.97 -5.43 11.04
C THR A 92 3.44 -6.81 11.46
N TYR A 93 2.28 -6.88 12.09
CA TYR A 93 1.63 -8.14 12.46
C TYR A 93 0.57 -8.61 11.45
N ASP A 94 0.18 -7.77 10.49
CA ASP A 94 -0.78 -8.14 9.45
C ASP A 94 -0.15 -9.16 8.52
N VAL A 95 -0.90 -10.19 8.16
CA VAL A 95 -0.42 -11.24 7.25
C VAL A 95 -0.08 -10.69 5.86
N GLU A 96 -0.68 -9.56 5.48
CA GLU A 96 -0.40 -8.88 4.20
C GLU A 96 0.73 -7.85 4.28
N PHE A 97 1.43 -7.70 5.41
CA PHE A 97 2.43 -6.65 5.61
C PHE A 97 3.54 -6.66 4.54
N ASP A 98 4.14 -7.82 4.28
CA ASP A 98 5.23 -7.94 3.29
C ASP A 98 4.73 -7.66 1.86
N SER A 99 3.54 -8.17 1.52
CA SER A 99 2.91 -7.85 0.23
C SER A 99 2.57 -6.36 0.13
N ALA A 100 2.13 -5.73 1.22
CA ALA A 100 1.81 -4.31 1.24
C ALA A 100 3.06 -3.45 0.97
N ILE A 101 4.22 -3.80 1.54
CA ILE A 101 5.50 -3.13 1.23
C ILE A 101 5.82 -3.22 -0.27
N SER A 102 5.68 -4.41 -0.87
CA SER A 102 5.93 -4.59 -2.30
C SER A 102 4.94 -3.80 -3.16
N GLU A 103 3.66 -3.80 -2.78
CA GLU A 103 2.59 -3.11 -3.50
C GLU A 103 2.74 -1.58 -3.42
N ILE A 104 3.03 -1.01 -2.25
CA ILE A 104 3.24 0.45 -2.14
C ILE A 104 4.50 0.90 -2.85
N SER A 105 5.56 0.07 -2.84
CA SER A 105 6.79 0.34 -3.57
C SER A 105 6.59 0.36 -5.09
N LYS A 106 5.59 -0.38 -5.58
CA LYS A 106 5.29 -0.47 -7.00
C LYS A 106 4.35 0.64 -7.47
N TRP A 107 3.35 0.99 -6.67
CA TRP A 107 2.21 1.78 -7.14
C TRP A 107 2.02 3.15 -6.46
N CYS A 108 2.72 3.42 -5.37
CA CYS A 108 2.47 4.59 -4.52
C CYS A 108 3.66 5.55 -4.44
N LEU A 109 4.67 5.37 -5.29
CA LEU A 109 5.90 6.18 -5.29
C LEU A 109 5.88 7.24 -6.38
N GLU A 110 6.62 8.32 -6.13
CA GLU A 110 7.00 9.27 -7.17
C GLU A 110 7.81 8.55 -8.27
N LYS A 111 7.67 9.01 -9.51
CA LYS A 111 8.51 8.53 -10.60
C LYS A 111 9.96 8.90 -10.25
N LYS A 112 10.81 7.89 -10.09
CA LYS A 112 12.25 8.15 -9.91
C LYS A 112 12.75 8.91 -11.15
N PRO A 113 13.49 10.03 -10.95
CA PRO A 113 14.06 10.80 -12.05
C PRO A 113 15.00 9.96 -12.93
#